data_AF-A0A855QJ66-F1
#
_entry.id   AF-A0A855QJ66-F1
#
_cell.length_a   1.000
_cell.length_b   1.000
_cell.length_c   1.000
_cell.angle_alpha   90.00
_cell.angle_beta   90.00
_cell.angle_gamma   90.00
#
_symmetry.space_group_name_H-M   'P 1'
#
loop_
_entity.id
_entity.type
_entity.pdbx_description
1 polymer ?
#
loop_
_entity_poly.entity_id
_entity_poly.type
_entity_poly.pdbx_seq_one_letter_code
_entity_poly.pdbx_strand_id
1 'polypeptide(L)'
;MSTLSEESRQIVASLAHRAGPAADIAGIAEAIMSILQDMDAALIPIIGQQGCVALLRRSLHLSASTQARLANLHDRMQAATDRAGLKAVLLEQTEADALFLGEVLLTTFYTLLTTLIGPSLTARLLRDVWEPSLSDTPSQENSP
;
A
#
# COMPACT_ATOMS: atom_id res chain seq x y z
N MET A 1 -8.94 -21.06 2.39
CA MET A 1 -8.75 -20.24 1.18
C MET A 1 -9.60 -18.96 1.16
N SER A 2 -10.35 -18.65 2.22
CA SER A 2 -11.25 -17.48 2.23
C SER A 2 -10.64 -16.18 2.79
N THR A 3 -9.58 -16.28 3.60
CA THR A 3 -8.95 -15.13 4.28
C THR A 3 -8.30 -14.19 3.28
N LEU A 4 -7.41 -14.72 2.41
CA LEU A 4 -6.65 -13.91 1.45
C LEU A 4 -7.53 -13.05 0.51
N SER A 5 -8.73 -13.54 0.20
CA SER A 5 -9.72 -12.81 -0.61
C SER A 5 -10.38 -11.67 0.19
N GLU A 6 -10.62 -11.86 1.48
CA GLU A 6 -11.11 -10.80 2.37
C GLU A 6 -10.05 -9.71 2.55
N GLU A 7 -8.81 -10.10 2.84
CA GLU A 7 -7.73 -9.14 3.08
C GLU A 7 -7.40 -8.35 1.81
N SER A 8 -7.39 -9.00 0.64
CA SER A 8 -7.24 -8.30 -0.64
C SER A 8 -8.38 -7.31 -0.90
N ARG A 9 -9.63 -7.67 -0.59
CA ARG A 9 -10.76 -6.74 -0.68
C ARG A 9 -10.63 -5.57 0.28
N GLN A 10 -10.15 -5.79 1.50
CA GLN A 10 -9.92 -4.73 2.47
C GLN A 10 -8.84 -3.77 1.99
N ILE A 11 -7.74 -4.27 1.44
CA ILE A 11 -6.66 -3.45 0.85
C ILE A 11 -7.21 -2.55 -0.26
N VAL A 12 -7.98 -3.12 -1.19
CA VAL A 12 -8.59 -2.36 -2.30
C VAL A 12 -9.55 -1.30 -1.78
N ALA A 13 -10.39 -1.65 -0.80
CA ALA A 13 -11.34 -0.72 -0.20
C ALA A 13 -10.64 0.44 0.53
N SER A 14 -9.59 0.16 1.31
CA SER A 14 -8.80 1.20 2.00
C SER A 14 -8.08 2.12 1.01
N LEU A 15 -7.52 1.58 -0.07
CA LEU A 15 -6.88 2.40 -1.11
C LEU A 15 -7.90 3.31 -1.81
N ALA A 16 -9.04 2.75 -2.25
CA ALA A 16 -10.10 3.52 -2.89
C ALA A 16 -10.66 4.62 -1.96
N HIS A 17 -10.81 4.32 -0.67
CA HIS A 17 -11.26 5.30 0.32
C HIS A 17 -10.27 6.45 0.49
N ARG A 18 -8.97 6.15 0.62
CA ARG A 18 -7.92 7.17 0.82
C ARG A 18 -7.66 8.01 -0.43
N ALA A 19 -7.74 7.41 -1.62
CA ALA A 19 -7.65 8.15 -2.87
C ALA A 19 -8.86 9.09 -3.03
N GLY A 20 -10.06 8.57 -2.74
CA GLY A 20 -11.32 9.28 -2.91
C GLY A 20 -11.91 9.11 -4.32
N PRO A 21 -13.22 9.39 -4.49
CA PRO A 21 -13.96 9.07 -5.72
C PRO A 21 -13.61 9.94 -6.94
N ALA A 22 -12.89 11.05 -6.73
CA ALA A 22 -12.45 11.98 -7.77
C ALA A 22 -10.95 12.26 -7.68
N ALA A 23 -10.19 11.28 -7.20
CA ALA A 23 -8.75 11.39 -7.04
C ALA A 23 -8.07 11.57 -8.40
N ASP A 24 -7.27 12.62 -8.55
CA ASP A 24 -6.32 12.71 -9.64
C ASP A 24 -5.12 11.79 -9.38
N ILE A 25 -4.20 11.72 -10.34
CA ILE A 25 -2.99 10.90 -10.23
C ILE A 25 -2.14 11.23 -8.99
N ALA A 26 -2.14 12.49 -8.56
CA ALA A 26 -1.40 12.92 -7.39
C ALA A 26 -2.05 12.42 -6.10
N GLY A 27 -3.38 12.49 -6.00
CA GLY A 27 -4.16 11.94 -4.88
C GLY A 27 -4.00 10.43 -4.77
N ILE A 28 -4.01 9.70 -5.90
CA ILE A 28 -3.77 8.25 -5.92
C ILE A 28 -2.35 7.93 -5.44
N ALA A 29 -1.34 8.63 -5.97
CA ALA A 29 0.04 8.42 -5.56
C ALA A 29 0.24 8.70 -4.07
N GLU A 30 -0.38 9.77 -3.54
CA GLU A 30 -0.32 10.10 -2.12
C GLU A 30 -1.02 9.06 -1.25
N ALA A 31 -2.18 8.55 -1.67
CA ALA A 31 -2.88 7.49 -0.95
C ALA A 31 -2.02 6.22 -0.83
N ILE A 32 -1.35 5.81 -1.92
CA ILE A 32 -0.43 4.67 -1.90
C ILE A 32 0.77 4.96 -0.97
N MET A 33 1.36 6.15 -1.04
CA MET A 33 2.49 6.51 -0.19
C MET A 33 2.12 6.55 1.29
N SER A 34 0.94 7.09 1.62
CA SER A 34 0.40 7.14 2.98
C SER A 34 0.19 5.73 3.55
N ILE A 35 -0.43 4.80 2.79
CA ILE A 35 -0.58 3.41 3.24
C ILE A 35 0.77 2.77 3.51
N LEU A 36 1.73 2.94 2.60
CA LEU A 36 3.08 2.41 2.77
C LEU A 36 3.76 3.03 4.01
N GLN A 37 3.57 4.31 4.29
CA GLN A 37 4.10 4.96 5.51
C GLN A 37 3.52 4.35 6.79
N ASP A 38 2.22 4.10 6.84
CA ASP A 38 1.58 3.46 7.99
C ASP A 38 2.08 2.02 8.18
N MET A 39 2.28 1.28 7.09
CA MET A 39 2.91 -0.03 7.13
C MET A 39 4.32 0.03 7.71
N ASP A 40 5.15 0.98 7.27
CA ASP A 40 6.50 1.14 7.83
C ASP A 40 6.45 1.43 9.32
N ALA A 41 5.56 2.32 9.76
CA ALA A 41 5.41 2.66 11.17
C ALA A 41 5.08 1.41 12.03
N ALA A 42 4.22 0.52 11.52
CA ALA A 42 3.87 -0.72 12.18
C ALA A 42 4.99 -1.79 12.13
N LEU A 43 5.81 -1.80 11.07
CA LEU A 43 6.74 -2.89 10.78
C LEU A 43 8.19 -2.62 11.17
N ILE A 44 8.63 -1.36 11.16
CA ILE A 44 9.99 -0.98 11.56
C ILE A 44 10.36 -1.52 12.95
N PRO A 45 9.48 -1.49 13.98
CA PRO A 45 9.79 -2.06 15.29
C PRO A 45 10.00 -3.59 15.28
N ILE A 46 9.51 -4.30 14.25
CA ILE A 46 9.50 -5.76 14.18
C ILE A 46 10.63 -6.29 13.28
N ILE A 47 10.76 -5.72 12.08
CA ILE A 47 11.71 -6.19 11.06
C ILE A 47 12.80 -5.17 10.73
N GLY A 48 12.78 -4.00 11.37
CA GLY A 48 13.71 -2.92 11.11
C GLY A 48 13.45 -2.17 9.80
N GLN A 49 14.07 -1.00 9.66
CA GLN A 49 13.96 -0.16 8.45
C GLN A 49 14.45 -0.90 7.20
N GLN A 50 15.60 -1.60 7.29
CA GLN A 50 16.15 -2.34 6.16
C GLN A 50 15.26 -3.52 5.75
N GLY A 51 14.55 -4.14 6.70
CA GLY A 51 13.55 -5.16 6.42
C GLY A 51 12.38 -4.60 5.63
N CYS A 52 11.86 -3.43 6.01
CA CYS A 52 10.77 -2.77 5.29
C CYS A 52 11.19 -2.38 3.85
N VAL A 53 12.39 -1.84 3.68
CA VAL A 53 12.95 -1.51 2.36
C VAL A 53 13.11 -2.76 1.49
N ALA A 54 13.65 -3.84 2.03
CA ALA A 54 13.81 -5.10 1.31
C ALA A 54 12.46 -5.71 0.92
N LEU A 55 11.48 -5.65 1.82
CA LEU A 55 10.12 -6.13 1.57
C LEU A 55 9.44 -5.31 0.45
N LEU A 56 9.51 -3.98 0.49
CA LEU A 56 8.96 -3.13 -0.57
C LEU A 56 9.60 -3.43 -1.94
N ARG A 57 10.92 -3.55 -2.00
CA ARG A 57 11.64 -3.90 -3.24
C ARG A 57 11.20 -5.26 -3.78
N ARG A 58 11.07 -6.25 -2.90
CA ARG A 58 10.61 -7.59 -3.27
C ARG A 58 9.18 -7.57 -3.79
N SER A 59 8.30 -6.79 -3.16
CA SER A 59 6.91 -6.61 -3.59
C SER A 59 6.85 -5.98 -4.98
N LEU A 60 7.58 -4.89 -5.22
CA LEU A 60 7.65 -4.23 -6.53
C LEU A 60 8.12 -5.18 -7.62
N HIS A 61 9.19 -5.93 -7.37
CA HIS A 61 9.70 -6.91 -8.31
C HIS A 61 8.65 -7.97 -8.70
N LEU A 62 7.92 -8.51 -7.71
CA LEU A 62 6.89 -9.52 -7.95
C LEU A 62 5.66 -8.95 -8.66
N SER A 63 5.20 -7.76 -8.28
CA SER A 63 4.07 -7.09 -8.93
C SER A 63 4.39 -6.83 -10.41
N ALA A 64 5.62 -6.40 -10.71
CA ALA A 64 6.11 -6.21 -12.07
C ALA A 64 6.14 -7.49 -12.89
N SER A 65 6.61 -8.59 -12.31
CA SER A 65 6.88 -9.84 -13.04
C SER A 65 5.63 -10.67 -13.31
N THR A 66 4.56 -10.45 -12.54
CA THR A 66 3.37 -11.31 -12.55
C THR A 66 2.24 -10.78 -13.44
N GLN A 67 2.31 -9.52 -13.90
CA GLN A 67 1.21 -8.89 -14.60
C GLN A 67 1.61 -8.32 -15.94
N ALA A 68 1.00 -8.86 -17.01
CA ALA A 68 1.20 -8.37 -18.38
C ALA A 68 0.91 -6.87 -18.53
N ARG A 69 -0.09 -6.36 -17.78
CA ARG A 69 -0.44 -4.92 -17.75
C ARG A 69 0.66 -4.04 -17.13
N LEU A 70 1.50 -4.59 -16.25
CA LEU A 70 2.62 -3.89 -15.61
C LEU A 70 3.98 -4.21 -16.26
N ALA A 71 4.02 -5.03 -17.31
CA ALA A 71 5.28 -5.44 -17.95
C ALA A 71 6.10 -4.24 -18.47
N ASN A 72 5.42 -3.23 -19.02
CA ASN A 72 6.07 -1.99 -19.49
C ASN A 72 6.64 -1.13 -18.36
N LEU A 73 6.18 -1.36 -17.12
CA LEU A 73 6.67 -0.68 -15.92
C LEU A 73 7.79 -1.45 -15.24
N HIS A 74 8.07 -2.68 -15.66
CA HIS A 74 9.06 -3.55 -15.01
C HIS A 74 10.42 -2.88 -14.87
N ASP A 75 10.97 -2.35 -15.97
CA ASP A 75 12.29 -1.69 -15.94
C ASP A 75 12.29 -0.43 -15.08
N ARG A 76 11.19 0.34 -15.11
CA ARG A 76 11.04 1.57 -14.32
C ARG A 76 10.89 1.27 -12.82
N MET A 77 10.13 0.24 -12.46
CA MET A 77 9.97 -0.19 -11.06
C MET A 77 11.21 -0.88 -10.52
N GLN A 78 11.99 -1.55 -11.36
CA GLN A 78 13.30 -2.08 -10.99
C GLN A 78 14.31 -0.95 -10.75
N ALA A 79 14.22 0.15 -11.50
CA ALA A 79 15.01 1.36 -11.25
C ALA A 79 14.53 2.13 -10.01
N ALA A 80 13.23 2.08 -9.68
CA ALA A 80 12.66 2.65 -8.47
C ALA A 80 13.14 1.88 -7.22
N THR A 81 14.32 2.25 -6.74
CA THR A 81 15.00 1.54 -5.64
C THR A 81 14.47 1.97 -4.26
N ASP A 82 13.60 2.97 -4.22
CA ASP A 82 13.04 3.62 -3.03
C ASP A 82 11.62 4.20 -3.29
N ARG A 83 11.03 4.80 -2.25
CA ARG A 83 9.70 5.41 -2.32
C ARG A 83 9.60 6.62 -3.25
N ALA A 84 10.68 7.38 -3.38
CA ALA A 84 10.70 8.55 -4.25
C ALA A 84 10.60 8.10 -5.72
N GLY A 85 11.35 7.07 -6.10
CA GLY A 85 11.25 6.43 -7.41
C GLY A 85 9.85 5.87 -7.67
N LEU A 86 9.25 5.20 -6.68
CA LEU A 86 7.89 4.67 -6.82
C LEU A 86 6.86 5.78 -7.05
N LYS A 87 6.93 6.88 -6.28
CA LYS A 87 6.03 8.03 -6.45
C LYS A 87 6.19 8.66 -7.83
N ALA A 88 7.43 8.81 -8.31
CA ALA A 88 7.69 9.33 -9.67
C ALA A 88 7.08 8.43 -10.75
N VAL A 89 7.25 7.11 -10.64
CA VAL A 89 6.65 6.15 -11.58
C VAL A 89 5.13 6.25 -11.58
N LEU A 90 4.50 6.36 -10.41
CA LEU A 90 3.05 6.52 -10.27
C LEU A 90 2.54 7.80 -10.95
N LEU A 91 3.23 8.93 -10.77
CA LEU A 91 2.83 10.22 -11.37
C LEU A 91 2.90 10.23 -12.90
N GLU A 92 3.66 9.31 -13.51
CA GLU A 92 3.72 9.15 -14.96
C GLU A 92 2.62 8.23 -15.53
N GLN A 93 1.81 7.61 -14.67
CA GLN A 93 0.75 6.68 -15.09
C GLN A 93 -0.58 7.38 -15.33
N THR A 94 -1.49 6.64 -15.98
CA THR A 94 -2.92 6.94 -15.91
C THR A 94 -3.44 6.65 -14.50
N GLU A 95 -4.52 7.31 -14.08
CA GLU A 95 -5.18 7.08 -12.79
C GLU A 95 -5.54 5.60 -12.60
N ALA A 96 -6.09 4.98 -13.65
CA ALA A 96 -6.47 3.57 -13.63
C ALA A 96 -5.27 2.63 -13.45
N ASP A 97 -4.14 2.92 -14.11
CA ASP A 97 -2.94 2.10 -13.99
C ASP A 97 -2.22 2.33 -12.66
N ALA A 98 -2.23 3.55 -12.12
CA ALA A 98 -1.70 3.84 -10.79
C ALA A 98 -2.49 3.14 -9.68
N LEU A 99 -3.83 3.19 -9.75
CA LEU A 99 -4.69 2.46 -8.81
C LEU A 99 -4.42 0.96 -8.89
N PHE A 100 -4.44 0.41 -10.10
CA PHE A 100 -4.19 -1.02 -10.32
C PHE A 100 -2.80 -1.44 -9.81
N LEU A 101 -1.76 -0.64 -10.09
CA LEU A 101 -0.42 -0.87 -9.56
C LEU A 101 -0.42 -0.85 -8.02
N GLY A 102 -1.11 0.11 -7.41
CA GLY A 102 -1.26 0.21 -5.96
C GLY A 102 -1.91 -1.02 -5.34
N GLU A 103 -3.04 -1.48 -5.87
CA GLU A 103 -3.75 -2.67 -5.39
C GLU A 103 -2.86 -3.92 -5.43
N VAL A 104 -2.16 -4.11 -6.54
CA VAL A 104 -1.31 -5.28 -6.79
C VAL A 104 -0.08 -5.23 -5.89
N LEU A 105 0.54 -4.05 -5.75
CA LEU A 105 1.70 -3.85 -4.88
C LEU A 105 1.35 -4.12 -3.42
N LEU A 106 0.27 -3.52 -2.92
CA LEU A 106 -0.14 -3.65 -1.52
C LEU A 106 -0.58 -5.09 -1.19
N THR A 107 -1.28 -5.76 -2.12
CA THR A 107 -1.65 -7.18 -1.95
C THR A 107 -0.42 -8.09 -1.96
N THR A 108 0.55 -7.82 -2.85
CA THR A 108 1.82 -8.57 -2.90
C THR A 108 2.61 -8.37 -1.61
N PHE A 109 2.68 -7.14 -1.11
CA PHE A 109 3.35 -6.79 0.14
C PHE A 109 2.73 -7.53 1.32
N TYR A 110 1.40 -7.47 1.47
CA TYR A 110 0.67 -8.17 2.53
C TYR A 110 0.91 -9.68 2.49
N THR A 111 0.92 -10.25 1.28
CA THR A 111 1.16 -11.69 1.07
C THR A 111 2.58 -12.05 1.49
N LEU A 112 3.60 -11.31 1.04
CA LEU A 112 4.98 -11.57 1.43
C LEU A 112 5.18 -11.43 2.94
N LEU A 113 4.60 -10.40 3.55
CA LEU A 113 4.66 -10.23 4.99
C LEU A 113 4.01 -11.42 5.72
N THR A 114 2.84 -11.85 5.26
CA THR A 114 2.14 -13.04 5.77
C THR A 114 3.02 -14.28 5.71
N THR A 115 3.80 -14.47 4.64
CA THR A 115 4.75 -15.58 4.53
C THR A 115 5.96 -15.45 5.46
N LEU A 116 6.40 -14.21 5.75
CA LEU A 116 7.58 -13.95 6.55
C LEU A 116 7.33 -14.07 8.06
N ILE A 117 6.21 -13.52 8.53
CA ILE A 117 5.92 -13.39 9.97
C ILE A 117 4.63 -14.09 10.41
N GLY A 118 3.92 -14.71 9.47
CA GLY A 118 2.68 -15.43 9.70
C GLY A 118 1.42 -14.56 9.60
N PRO A 119 0.26 -15.18 9.27
CA PRO A 119 -1.00 -14.47 9.03
C PRO A 119 -1.54 -13.76 10.27
N SER A 120 -1.48 -14.41 11.44
CA SER A 120 -1.99 -13.83 12.69
C SER A 120 -1.26 -12.56 13.09
N LEU A 121 0.07 -12.54 12.95
CA LEU A 121 0.86 -11.35 13.28
C LEU A 121 0.67 -10.26 12.23
N THR A 122 0.61 -10.62 10.96
CA THR A 122 0.36 -9.68 9.85
C THR A 122 -0.97 -8.96 10.01
N ALA A 123 -2.06 -9.70 10.23
CA ALA A 123 -3.38 -9.12 10.44
C ALA A 123 -3.44 -8.22 11.70
N ARG A 124 -2.69 -8.57 12.75
CA ARG A 124 -2.64 -7.75 13.97
C ARG A 124 -1.87 -6.45 13.78
N LEU A 125 -0.72 -6.49 13.10
CA LEU A 125 0.13 -5.32 12.90
C LEU A 125 -0.47 -4.33 11.90
N LEU A 126 -1.18 -4.82 10.88
CA LEU A 126 -1.71 -3.97 9.82
C LEU A 126 -3.19 -3.59 10.03
N ARG A 127 -3.81 -3.98 11.14
CA ARG A 127 -5.22 -3.65 11.42
C ARG A 127 -5.49 -2.15 11.27
N ASP A 128 -4.69 -1.34 11.97
CA ASP A 128 -4.88 0.10 12.04
C ASP A 128 -4.49 0.82 10.74
N VAL A 129 -3.75 0.16 9.85
CA VAL A 129 -3.44 0.67 8.50
C VAL A 129 -4.70 0.64 7.62
N TRP A 130 -5.57 -0.34 7.83
CA TRP A 130 -6.75 -0.53 6.98
C TRP A 130 -7.99 0.16 7.51
N GLU A 131 -8.06 0.39 8.81
CA GLU A 131 -9.14 1.15 9.42
C GLU A 131 -9.05 2.62 8.98
N PRO A 132 -10.15 3.22 8.51
CA PRO A 132 -10.20 4.68 8.31
C PRO A 132 -9.83 5.33 9.65
N SER A 133 -8.85 6.22 9.65
CA SER A 133 -8.51 6.97 10.86
C SER A 133 -9.77 7.70 11.33
N LEU A 134 -10.38 7.23 12.42
CA LEU A 134 -11.57 7.83 13.05
C LEU A 134 -11.26 9.18 13.73
N SER A 135 -10.20 9.86 13.32
CA SER A 135 -9.71 11.12 13.87
C SER A 135 -10.34 12.34 13.19
N ASP A 136 -11.59 12.23 12.77
CA ASP A 136 -12.47 13.36 12.45
C ASP A 136 -13.69 13.31 13.40
N THR A 137 -13.43 13.41 14.70
CA THR A 137 -14.43 14.01 15.60
C THR A 137 -14.08 15.48 15.73
N PRO A 138 -14.85 16.42 15.15
CA PRO A 138 -14.73 17.80 15.54
C PRO A 138 -15.16 17.88 17.00
N SER A 139 -14.17 18.06 17.89
CA SER A 139 -14.41 18.47 19.27
C SER A 139 -15.16 19.80 19.24
N GLN A 140 -16.48 19.76 19.31
CA GLN A 140 -17.30 20.88 19.76
C GLN A 140 -18.01 20.48 21.05
N GLU A 141 -17.21 20.34 22.10
CA GLU A 141 -17.60 20.86 23.41
C GLU A 141 -17.42 22.38 23.35
N ASN A 142 -18.52 23.13 23.51
CA ASN A 142 -18.61 24.35 24.32
C ASN A 142 -20.03 24.94 24.22
N SER A 143 -20.88 24.56 25.20
CA SER A 143 -21.85 25.33 26.03
C SER A 143 -22.81 26.38 25.40
N PRO A 144 -23.96 26.68 26.06
CA PRO A 144 -24.12 26.96 27.49
C PRO A 144 -24.94 25.94 28.28
#